data_AF-A0AA46UNL4-F1
#
_entry.id   AF-A0AA46UNL4-F1
#
_cell.length_a   1.000
_cell.length_b   1.000
_cell.length_c   1.000
_cell.angle_alpha   90.00
_cell.angle_beta   90.00
_cell.angle_gamma   90.00
#
_symmetry.space_group_name_H-M   'P 1'
#
loop_
_entity.id
_entity.type
_entity.pdbx_description
1 polymer ?
#
loop_
_entity_poly.entity_id
_entity_poly.type
_entity_poly.pdbx_seq_one_letter_code
_entity_poly.pdbx_strand_id
1 'polypeptide(L)'
;MSELCLKITIESCMDIQYISSITGKGIDMSKEKQLFQSALDVIIDGVAVISVGEGREEAGRVLLEGVLPRFAHLVDDEKIKAIQSIIRMADEAESPTFKL
;
A
#
# COMPACT_ATOMS: atom_id res chain seq x y z
N MET A 1 -15.52 -11.36 22.61
CA MET A 1 -15.56 -10.85 21.22
C MET A 1 -14.25 -11.28 20.57
N SER A 2 -14.27 -12.20 19.60
CA SER A 2 -13.03 -12.68 18.99
C SER A 2 -12.42 -11.60 18.08
N GLU A 3 -11.09 -11.56 17.99
CA GLU A 3 -10.32 -10.62 17.16
C GLU A 3 -10.74 -10.64 15.68
N LEU A 4 -11.19 -11.80 15.18
CA LEU A 4 -11.76 -11.96 13.85
C LEU A 4 -12.98 -11.06 13.60
N CYS A 5 -13.81 -10.82 14.62
CA CYS A 5 -15.00 -9.97 14.51
C CYS A 5 -14.63 -8.49 14.41
N LEU A 6 -13.55 -8.06 15.08
CA LEU A 6 -13.02 -6.69 15.00
C LEU A 6 -12.35 -6.43 13.64
N LYS A 7 -11.59 -7.40 13.13
CA LYS A 7 -10.86 -7.28 11.85
C LYS A 7 -11.81 -7.09 10.66
N ILE A 8 -12.88 -7.89 10.59
CA ILE A 8 -13.89 -7.80 9.52
C ILE A 8 -14.65 -6.46 9.56
N THR A 9 -14.87 -5.91 10.76
CA THR A 9 -15.61 -4.65 10.93
C THR A 9 -14.77 -3.44 10.50
N ILE A 10 -13.45 -3.47 10.73
CA ILE A 10 -12.53 -2.38 10.34
C ILE A 10 -12.29 -2.41 8.82
N GLU A 11 -12.05 -3.59 8.24
CA GLU A 11 -11.87 -3.78 6.79
C GLU A 11 -13.12 -3.33 6.03
N SER A 12 -14.31 -3.74 6.47
CA SER A 12 -15.58 -3.30 5.89
C SER A 12 -15.80 -1.79 5.99
N CYS A 13 -15.35 -1.13 7.06
CA CYS A 13 -15.53 0.32 7.23
C CYS A 13 -14.61 1.13 6.30
N MET A 14 -13.39 0.64 6.02
CA MET A 14 -12.46 1.30 5.10
C MET A 14 -12.91 1.16 3.64
N ASP A 15 -13.35 -0.03 3.23
CA ASP A 15 -13.79 -0.30 1.86
C ASP A 15 -14.99 0.55 1.44
N ILE A 16 -15.96 0.74 2.34
CA ILE A 16 -17.18 1.52 2.07
C ILE A 16 -16.87 3.01 1.88
N GLN A 17 -15.93 3.57 2.67
CA GLN A 17 -15.55 4.97 2.53
C GLN A 17 -14.74 5.21 1.25
N TYR A 18 -13.87 4.28 0.86
CA TYR A 18 -13.05 4.39 -0.34
C TYR A 18 -13.90 4.35 -1.63
N ILE A 19 -14.83 3.39 -1.76
CA ILE A 19 -15.65 3.21 -2.96
C ILE A 19 -16.53 4.44 -3.25
N SER A 20 -17.09 5.07 -2.21
CA SER A 20 -17.99 6.23 -2.36
C SER A 20 -17.31 7.47 -2.96
N SER A 21 -15.98 7.59 -2.81
CA SER A 21 -15.22 8.77 -3.22
C SER A 21 -14.75 8.76 -4.68
N ILE A 22 -14.91 7.64 -5.42
CA ILE A 22 -14.20 7.39 -6.68
C ILE A 22 -15.09 7.32 -7.92
N THR A 23 -16.42 7.42 -7.78
CA THR A 23 -17.33 7.50 -8.93
C THR A 23 -17.34 8.89 -9.59
N GLY A 24 -16.28 9.21 -10.33
CA GLY A 24 -16.18 10.34 -11.26
C GLY A 24 -16.11 9.84 -12.71
N LYS A 25 -17.03 10.34 -13.57
CA LYS A 25 -17.15 9.98 -15.00
C LYS A 25 -15.97 10.53 -15.83
N GLY A 26 -15.32 9.64 -16.60
CA GLY A 26 -14.54 10.01 -17.79
C GLY A 26 -13.22 9.24 -17.88
N ILE A 27 -13.13 8.32 -18.85
CA ILE A 27 -12.02 7.36 -19.07
C ILE A 27 -11.97 6.32 -17.94
N ASP A 28 -11.86 5.03 -18.28
CA ASP A 28 -11.76 3.96 -17.28
C ASP A 28 -10.37 3.97 -16.63
N MET A 29 -10.14 4.99 -15.82
CA MET A 29 -8.98 5.14 -14.93
C MET A 29 -8.95 4.03 -13.88
N SER A 30 -9.97 3.16 -13.78
CA SER A 30 -9.99 2.06 -12.82
C SER A 30 -8.82 1.11 -13.05
N LYS A 31 -8.47 0.81 -14.30
CA LYS A 31 -7.36 -0.13 -14.60
C LYS A 31 -6.00 0.43 -14.20
N GLU A 32 -5.76 1.71 -14.44
CA GLU A 32 -4.50 2.35 -14.08
C GLU A 32 -4.40 2.58 -12.57
N LYS A 33 -5.51 2.95 -11.91
CA LYS A 33 -5.60 3.01 -10.45
C LYS A 33 -5.41 1.63 -9.80
N GLN A 34 -6.03 0.60 -10.36
CA GLN A 34 -5.85 -0.80 -9.90
C GLN A 34 -4.39 -1.22 -10.05
N LEU A 35 -3.77 -0.91 -11.18
CA LEU A 35 -2.36 -1.23 -11.38
C LEU A 35 -1.46 -0.49 -10.38
N PHE A 36 -1.75 0.78 -10.10
CA PHE A 36 -1.02 1.54 -9.09
C PHE A 36 -1.21 0.94 -7.69
N GLN A 37 -2.44 0.58 -7.32
CA GLN A 37 -2.74 -0.11 -6.06
C GLN A 37 -1.97 -1.42 -5.96
N SER A 38 -2.04 -2.29 -6.99
CA SER A 38 -1.31 -3.55 -7.00
C SER A 38 0.21 -3.35 -6.91
N ALA A 39 0.75 -2.28 -7.50
CA ALA A 39 2.16 -1.94 -7.36
C ALA A 39 2.51 -1.55 -5.92
N LEU A 40 1.65 -0.76 -5.25
CA LEU A 40 1.82 -0.40 -3.85
C LEU A 40 1.73 -1.63 -2.93
N ASP A 41 0.76 -2.51 -3.17
CA ASP A 41 0.61 -3.76 -2.40
C ASP A 41 1.88 -4.61 -2.48
N VAL A 42 2.42 -4.80 -3.70
CA VAL A 42 3.67 -5.55 -3.91
C VAL A 42 4.86 -4.92 -3.17
N ILE A 43 4.96 -3.58 -3.20
CA ILE A 43 6.05 -2.88 -2.51
C ILE A 43 5.91 -3.04 -0.99
N ILE A 44 4.73 -2.78 -0.44
CA ILE A 44 4.46 -2.81 1.01
C ILE A 44 4.60 -4.23 1.55
N ASP A 45 3.99 -5.22 0.89
CA ASP A 45 4.10 -6.63 1.28
C ASP A 45 5.56 -7.09 1.19
N GLY A 46 6.27 -6.72 0.12
CA GLY A 46 7.68 -7.02 -0.06
C GLY A 46 8.55 -6.50 1.09
N VAL A 47 8.33 -5.24 1.50
CA VAL A 47 9.02 -4.62 2.64
C VAL A 47 8.70 -5.35 3.95
N ALA A 48 7.43 -5.73 4.16
CA ALA A 48 7.00 -6.42 5.38
C ALA A 48 7.56 -7.84 5.51
N VAL A 49 7.71 -8.58 4.40
CA VAL A 49 8.02 -10.02 4.43
C VAL A 49 9.46 -10.39 4.10
N ILE A 50 10.25 -9.46 3.56
CA ILE A 50 11.65 -9.75 3.22
C ILE A 50 12.51 -9.85 4.48
N SER A 51 13.32 -10.91 4.55
CA SER A 51 14.19 -11.21 5.71
C SER A 51 15.54 -10.48 5.69
N VAL A 52 15.73 -9.54 4.77
CA VAL A 52 16.96 -8.72 4.71
C VAL A 52 16.93 -7.77 5.90
N GLY A 53 17.88 -7.92 6.82
CA GLY A 53 17.81 -7.29 8.14
C GLY A 53 17.86 -5.75 8.16
N GLU A 54 18.55 -5.11 7.21
CA GLU A 54 18.66 -3.65 7.15
C GLU A 54 18.32 -3.14 5.74
N GLY A 55 17.68 -1.97 5.68
CA GLY A 55 17.44 -1.23 4.42
C GLY A 55 16.15 -1.56 3.68
N ARG A 56 15.18 -2.25 4.31
CA ARG A 56 13.91 -2.57 3.65
C ARG A 56 13.05 -1.33 3.42
N GLU A 57 12.99 -0.40 4.38
CA GLU A 57 12.34 0.91 4.18
C GLU A 57 12.92 1.62 2.94
N GLU A 58 14.24 1.74 2.87
CA GLU A 58 14.93 2.42 1.77
C GLU A 58 14.67 1.74 0.43
N ALA A 59 14.73 0.40 0.38
CA ALA A 59 14.37 -0.36 -0.82
C ALA A 59 12.92 -0.10 -1.25
N GLY A 60 11.97 -0.05 -0.30
CA GLY A 60 10.58 0.28 -0.58
C GLY A 60 10.42 1.70 -1.14
N ARG A 61 11.16 2.67 -0.59
CA ARG A 61 11.16 4.06 -1.09
C ARG A 61 11.73 4.17 -2.49
N VAL A 62 12.85 3.51 -2.78
CA VAL A 62 13.45 3.48 -4.13
C VAL A 62 12.47 2.88 -5.15
N LEU A 63 11.78 1.79 -4.80
CA LEU A 63 10.78 1.18 -5.67
C LEU A 63 9.57 2.10 -5.89
N LEU A 64 9.10 2.79 -4.84
CA LEU A 64 8.05 3.79 -4.96
C LEU A 64 8.45 4.93 -5.90
N GLU A 65 9.65 5.49 -5.73
CA GLU A 65 10.18 6.55 -6.59
C GLU A 65 10.31 6.11 -8.06
N GLY A 66 10.58 4.83 -8.31
CA GLY A 66 10.59 4.25 -9.65
C GLY A 66 9.20 4.18 -10.31
N VAL A 67 8.13 3.99 -9.54
CA VAL A 67 6.76 3.89 -10.08
C VAL A 67 6.03 5.22 -10.15
N LEU A 68 6.36 6.18 -9.25
CA LEU A 68 5.66 7.46 -9.13
C LEU A 68 5.54 8.27 -10.45
N PRO A 69 6.58 8.39 -11.32
CA PRO A 69 6.47 9.17 -12.54
C PRO A 69 5.34 8.72 -13.48
N ARG A 70 4.99 7.43 -13.44
CA ARG A 70 3.89 6.86 -14.25
C ARG A 70 2.51 7.20 -13.71
N PHE A 71 2.41 7.45 -12.40
CA PHE A 71 1.14 7.63 -11.69
C PHE A 71 1.01 8.99 -11.03
N ALA A 72 1.84 9.97 -11.43
CA ALA A 72 1.88 11.30 -10.84
C ALA A 72 0.53 12.04 -10.90
N HIS A 73 -0.35 11.71 -11.86
CA HIS A 73 -1.71 12.25 -11.96
C HIS A 73 -2.71 11.65 -10.95
N LEU A 74 -2.33 10.57 -10.25
CA LEU A 74 -3.18 9.87 -9.27
C LEU A 74 -2.87 10.25 -7.83
N VAL A 75 -1.68 10.77 -7.57
CA VAL A 75 -1.17 11.06 -6.22
C VAL A 75 -0.67 12.50 -6.10
N ASP A 76 -0.94 13.09 -4.94
CA ASP A 76 -0.40 14.37 -4.52
C ASP A 76 0.68 14.14 -3.44
N ASP A 77 1.39 15.20 -3.08
CA ASP A 77 2.48 15.13 -2.11
C ASP A 77 2.04 14.60 -0.74
N GLU A 78 0.79 14.84 -0.33
CA GLU A 78 0.24 14.32 0.93
C GLU A 78 0.05 12.80 0.86
N LYS A 79 -0.50 12.29 -0.25
CA LYS A 79 -0.60 10.84 -0.49
C LYS A 79 0.76 10.18 -0.60
N ILE A 80 1.74 10.82 -1.23
CA ILE A 80 3.10 10.29 -1.31
C ILE A 80 3.70 10.14 0.09
N LYS A 81 3.56 11.15 0.94
CA LYS A 81 4.00 11.09 2.35
C LYS A 81 3.29 9.98 3.13
N ALA A 82 1.98 9.82 2.92
CA ALA A 82 1.22 8.74 3.56
C ALA A 82 1.74 7.36 3.14
N ILE A 83 2.00 7.15 1.84
CA ILE A 83 2.55 5.90 1.32
C ILE A 83 3.95 5.64 1.89
N GLN A 84 4.83 6.65 1.93
CA GLN A 84 6.15 6.54 2.55
C GLN A 84 6.07 6.17 4.04
N SER A 85 5.10 6.73 4.78
CA SER A 85 4.85 6.35 6.17
C SER A 85 4.39 4.89 6.29
N ILE A 86 3.57 4.40 5.37
CA ILE A 86 3.12 2.99 5.35
C ILE A 86 4.30 2.06 5.06
N ILE A 87 5.19 2.41 4.12
CA ILE A 87 6.42 1.66 3.85
C ILE A 87 7.29 1.54 5.10
N ARG A 88 7.46 2.64 5.84
CA ARG A 88 8.17 2.62 7.12
C ARG A 88 7.49 1.70 8.14
N MET A 89 6.17 1.79 8.28
CA MET A 89 5.42 0.91 9.17
C MET A 89 5.55 -0.57 8.77
N ALA A 90 5.66 -0.87 7.47
CA ALA A 90 5.91 -2.21 6.97
C ALA A 90 7.30 -2.72 7.32
N ASP A 91 8.33 -1.86 7.30
CA ASP A 91 9.68 -2.22 7.77
C ASP A 91 9.74 -2.42 9.29
N GLU A 92 8.91 -1.71 10.05
CA GLU A 92 8.79 -1.91 11.50
C GLU A 92 8.05 -3.22 11.86
N ALA A 93 7.35 -3.84 10.91
CA ALA A 93 6.68 -5.12 11.13
C ALA A 93 7.71 -6.26 11.27
N GLU A 94 7.49 -7.14 12.25
CA GLU A 94 8.26 -8.37 12.38
C GLU A 94 8.07 -9.21 11.11
N SER A 95 9.16 -9.40 10.36
CA SER A 95 9.13 -10.26 9.18
C SER A 95 8.76 -11.69 9.61
N PRO A 96 7.78 -12.34 8.97
CA PRO A 96 7.54 -13.75 9.19
C PRO A 96 8.83 -14.53 8.91
N THR A 97 9.30 -15.26 9.91
CA THR A 97 10.46 -16.13 9.74
C THR A 97 9.98 -17.39 9.02
N PHE A 98 10.15 -17.44 7.70
CA PHE A 98 9.90 -18.66 6.94
C PHE A 98 10.98 -19.68 7.28
N LYS A 99 10.61 -20.71 8.06
CA LYS A 99 11.45 -21.90 8.26
C LYS A 99 11.26 -22.82 7.05
N LEU A 100 12.35 -23.07 6.32
CA LEU A 100 12.41 -24.07 5.26
C LEU A 100 12.30 -25.49 5.82
#